data_AF-A0A444X7Z8-F1
#
_entry.id   AF-A0A444X7Z8-F1
#
_cell.length_a   1.000
_cell.length_b   1.000
_cell.length_c   1.000
_cell.angle_alpha   90.00
_cell.angle_beta   90.00
_cell.angle_gamma   90.00
#
_symmetry.space_group_name_H-M   'P 1'
#
loop_
_entity.id
_entity.type
_entity.pdbx_description
1 polymer ?
#
loop_
_entity_poly.entity_id
_entity_poly.type
_entity_poly.pdbx_seq_one_letter_code
_entity_poly.pdbx_strand_id
1 'polypeptide(L)' 'MLRVDELTSIHSREKFARICVKIDLRRKLVPSFTTLGKDFKLEYEGLHQICFSCGRYGHKIDGCVELAKETK' A
#
# COMPACT_ATOMS: atom_id res chain seq x y z
N MET A 1 0.52 2.04 20.71
CA MET A 1 1.48 3.00 21.29
C MET A 1 2.49 3.35 20.20
N LEU A 2 2.40 4.54 19.62
CA LEU A 2 3.29 4.98 18.53
C LEU A 2 4.60 5.47 19.13
N ARG A 3 5.71 4.81 18.80
CA ARG A 3 7.06 5.26 19.18
C ARG A 3 7.56 6.24 18.13
N VAL A 4 7.90 7.44 18.56
CA VAL A 4 8.51 8.48 17.72
C VAL A 4 10.00 8.50 18.06
N ASP A 5 10.85 8.29 17.06
CA ASP A 5 12.30 8.30 17.22
C ASP A 5 12.82 9.73 17.06
N GLU A 6 13.54 10.24 18.05
CA GLU A 6 13.93 11.66 18.16
C GLU A 6 15.18 12.02 17.33
N LEU A 7 15.88 11.04 16.75
CA LEU A 7 17.23 11.28 16.20
C LEU A 7 17.29 11.84 14.76
N THR A 8 16.16 12.12 14.12
CA THR A 8 16.14 12.66 12.73
C THR A 8 16.00 14.18 12.72
N SER A 9 17.08 14.86 13.13
CA SER A 9 17.24 16.31 12.99
C SER A 9 18.11 16.66 11.78
N ILE A 10 17.55 16.78 10.57
CA ILE A 10 17.91 17.85 9.63
C ILE A 10 16.71 18.09 8.70
N HIS A 11 16.25 19.34 8.63
CA HIS A 11 15.12 19.87 7.85
C HIS A 11 13.74 19.56 8.43
N SER A 12 12.86 20.56 8.37
CA SER A 12 11.46 20.58 8.79
C SER A 12 10.62 19.49 8.11
N ARG A 13 10.87 18.22 8.43
CA ARG A 13 9.97 17.11 8.13
C ARG A 13 8.90 17.16 9.21
N GLU A 14 7.68 17.46 8.80
CA GLU A 14 6.50 17.17 9.61
C GLU A 14 6.63 15.76 10.18
N LYS A 15 6.27 15.55 11.45
CA LYS A 15 6.37 14.23 12.07
C LYS A 15 5.50 13.25 11.28
N PHE A 16 6.09 12.34 10.53
CA PHE A 16 5.36 11.33 9.76
C PHE A 16 5.13 10.08 10.59
N ALA A 17 3.92 9.54 10.58
CA ALA A 17 3.59 8.24 11.15
C ALA A 17 3.43 7.21 10.03
N ARG A 18 3.89 5.98 10.25
CA ARG A 18 3.64 4.83 9.36
C ARG A 18 2.65 3.90 10.02
N ILE A 19 1.63 3.47 9.28
CA ILE A 19 0.59 2.56 9.76
C ILE A 19 0.48 1.41 8.75
N CYS A 20 0.44 0.18 9.24
CA CYS A 20 0.15 -0.98 8.41
C CYS A 20 -1.36 -1.17 8.34
N VAL A 21 -1.91 -1.22 7.13
CA VAL A 21 -3.34 -1.47 6.88
C VAL A 21 -3.49 -2.70 5.98
N LYS A 22 -4.55 -3.47 6.20
CA LYS A 22 -4.91 -4.57 5.31
C LYS A 22 -5.80 -4.03 4.20
N ILE A 23 -5.39 -4.24 2.95
CA ILE A 23 -6.12 -3.79 1.77
C ILE A 23 -6.59 -5.00 0.97
N ASP A 24 -7.86 -5.04 0.64
CA ASP A 24 -8.41 -6.03 -0.29
C ASP A 24 -8.22 -5.56 -1.74
N LEU A 25 -7.22 -6.12 -2.42
CA LEU A 25 -6.87 -5.76 -3.80
C LEU A 25 -7.87 -6.27 -4.85
N ARG A 26 -8.84 -7.10 -4.45
CA ARG A 26 -9.93 -7.53 -5.34
C ARG A 26 -10.99 -6.44 -5.50
N ARG A 27 -10.97 -5.42 -4.64
CA ARG A 27 -11.86 -4.25 -4.70
C ARG A 27 -11.12 -3.08 -5.35
N LYS A 28 -11.89 -2.14 -5.88
CA LYS A 28 -11.33 -0.88 -6.40
C LYS A 28 -10.62 -0.14 -5.26
N LEU A 29 -9.42 0.33 -5.55
CA LEU A 29 -8.66 1.18 -4.63
C LEU A 29 -9.38 2.52 -4.45
N VAL A 30 -9.32 3.04 -3.22
CA VAL A 30 -10.01 4.26 -2.85
C VAL A 30 -9.06 5.44 -3.11
N PRO A 31 -9.44 6.46 -3.88
CA PRO A 31 -8.54 7.56 -4.24
C PRO A 31 -8.31 8.57 -3.10
N SER A 32 -9.23 8.63 -2.13
CA SER A 32 -9.18 9.57 -1.02
C SER A 32 -10.11 9.15 0.12
N PHE A 33 -9.86 9.63 1.33
CA PHE A 33 -10.75 9.42 2.47
C PHE A 33 -10.94 10.72 3.26
N THR A 34 -12.08 10.84 3.92
CA THR A 34 -12.41 12.00 4.76
C THR A 34 -12.20 11.65 6.22
N THR A 35 -11.47 12.48 6.96
CA THR A 35 -11.39 12.38 8.43
C THR A 35 -11.26 13.78 9.03
N LEU A 36 -11.87 13.99 10.20
CA LEU A 36 -11.85 15.29 10.90
C LEU A 36 -12.30 16.47 10.01
N GLY A 37 -13.27 16.23 9.12
CA GLY A 37 -13.78 17.25 8.19
C GLY A 37 -12.79 17.66 7.08
N LYS A 38 -11.71 16.89 6.88
CA LYS A 38 -10.71 17.12 5.82
C LYS A 38 -10.62 15.90 4.91
N ASP A 39 -10.44 16.16 3.62
CA ASP A 39 -10.20 15.14 2.61
C ASP A 39 -8.71 14.90 2.42
N PHE A 40 -8.32 13.64 2.48
CA PHE A 40 -6.95 13.18 2.30
C PHE A 40 -6.87 12.35 1.03
N LYS A 41 -6.04 12.79 0.08
CA LYS A 41 -5.74 12.01 -1.14
C LYS A 41 -4.81 10.85 -0.78
N LEU A 42 -5.06 9.70 -1.41
CA LEU A 42 -4.25 8.50 -1.25
C LEU A 42 -3.37 8.31 -2.49
N GLU A 43 -2.08 8.13 -2.24
CA GLU A 43 -1.13 7.67 -3.26
C GLU A 43 -0.72 6.23 -2.94
N TYR A 44 -0.84 5.35 -3.93
CA TYR A 44 -0.49 3.96 -3.79
C TYR A 44 0.85 3.69 -4.49
N GLU A 45 1.91 3.68 -3.71
CA GLU A 45 3.24 3.35 -4.20
C GLU A 45 3.40 1.84 -4.37
N GLY A 46 4.17 1.42 -5.38
CA GLY A 46 4.57 0.02 -5.51
C GLY A 46 3.48 -0.97 -5.94
N LEU A 47 2.27 -0.51 -6.33
CA LEU A 47 1.20 -1.40 -6.82
C LEU A 47 1.64 -2.30 -7.97
N HIS A 48 2.53 -1.80 -8.82
CA HIS A 48 3.09 -2.54 -9.95
C HIS A 48 3.97 -3.74 -9.54
N GLN A 49 4.30 -3.88 -8.26
CA GLN A 49 5.04 -5.03 -7.71
C GLN A 49 4.12 -6.08 -7.08
N ILE A 50 2.81 -5.82 -7.05
CA ILE A 50 1.82 -6.76 -6.54
C ILE A 50 1.15 -7.45 -7.73
N CYS A 51 1.08 -8.78 -7.66
CA CYS A 51 0.32 -9.56 -8.62
C CYS A 51 -1.17 -9.51 -8.26
N PHE A 52 -2.00 -8.86 -9.09
CA PHE A 52 -3.44 -8.76 -8.86
C PHE A 52 -4.21 -10.07 -9.08
N SER A 53 -3.59 -11.08 -9.69
CA SER A 53 -4.17 -12.42 -9.77
C SER A 53 -4.05 -13.16 -8.42
N CYS A 54 -2.84 -13.30 -7.89
CA CYS A 54 -2.58 -14.12 -6.69
C CYS A 54 -2.44 -13.34 -5.38
N GLY A 55 -2.43 -12.00 -5.43
CA GLY A 55 -2.34 -11.12 -4.27
C GLY A 55 -0.97 -11.07 -3.60
N ARG A 56 0.08 -11.63 -4.21
CA ARG A 56 1.45 -11.67 -3.65
C ARG A 56 2.32 -10.54 -4.19
N TYR A 57 3.16 -10.00 -3.32
CA TYR A 57 4.20 -9.04 -3.66
C TYR A 57 5.42 -9.72 -4.32
N GLY A 58 6.11 -8.98 -5.18
CA GLY A 58 7.39 -9.37 -5.78
C GLY A 58 7.32 -9.81 -7.24
N HIS A 59 6.13 -9.83 -7.85
CA HIS A 59 5.97 -10.12 -9.27
C HIS A 59 4.71 -9.47 -9.84
N LYS A 60 4.70 -9.27 -11.16
CA LYS A 60 3.52 -8.87 -11.93
C LYS A 60 2.70 -10.07 -12.35
N ILE A 61 1.50 -9.81 -12.85
CA ILE A 61 0.60 -10.85 -13.38
C ILE A 61 1.29 -11.74 -14.42
N ASP A 62 2.11 -11.16 -15.30
CA ASP A 62 2.85 -11.89 -16.34
C ASP A 62 3.87 -12.90 -15.79
N GLY A 63 4.36 -12.67 -14.57
CA GLY A 63 5.30 -13.57 -13.88
C GLY A 63 4.61 -14.49 -12.86
N CYS A 64 3.27 -14.57 -12.88
CA CYS A 64 2.53 -15.31 -11.87
C CYS A 64 2.47 -16.81 -12.18
N VAL A 65 3.22 -17.60 -11.40
CA VAL A 65 3.22 -19.06 -11.48
C VAL A 65 1.90 -19.72 -11.05
N GLU A 66 1.02 -18.98 -10.38
CA GLU A 66 -0.27 -19.51 -9.91
C GLU A 66 -1.35 -19.45 -10.98
N LEU A 67 -1.27 -18.50 -11.92
CA LEU A 67 -2.14 -18.47 -13.10
C LEU A 67 -1.92 -19.70 -13.99
N ALA A 68 -0.70 -20.22 -14.03
CA ALA A 68 -0.37 -21.43 -14.78
C ALA A 68 -0.99 -22.71 -14.18
N LYS A 69 -1.58 -22.65 -12.97
CA LYS A 69 -2.17 -23.81 -12.29
C LYS A 69 -3.69 -23.93 -12.48
N GLU A 70 -4.37 -22.90 -12.99
CA GLU A 70 -5.84 -22.89 -13.14
C GLU A 70 -6.35 -23.47 -14.47
N THR A 71 -5.47 -23.92 -15.37
CA THR A 71 -5.84 -24.58 -16.65
C THR A 71 -5.86 -26.12 -16.56
N LYS A 72 -6.12 -26.71 -15.39
CA LYS A 72 -6.21 -28.17 -15.24
C LYS A 72 -7.45 -28.61 -14.51
#